data_AF-A0A831WK64-F1
#
_entry.id   AF-A0A831WK64-F1
#
_cell.length_a   1.000
_cell.length_b   1.000
_cell.length_c   1.000
_cell.angle_alpha   90.00
_cell.angle_beta   90.00
_cell.angle_gamma   90.00
#
_symmetry.space_group_name_H-M   'P 1'
#
loop_
_entity.id
_entity.type
_entity.pdbx_description
1 polymer ?
#
loop_
_entity_poly.entity_id
_entity_poly.type
_entity_poly.pdbx_seq_one_letter_code
_entity_poly.pdbx_strand_id
1 'polypeptide(L)'
;MNQIKFKLTPIFKMLGVTVLVAIIIIAIHIWFKSHPYKYSWILADLFHIPQFLIPFLMICYLSKGKLKEYGFNLNEESFFTHKRMAIIGVSFGILMSLRYIPQVVGHTLLDIPYPVTLANVLGNMSFQWIVVGISEETMFRGLIQTYLMKNLDGYIKIFGHDLHIGTVLGAVFWGGFHFINILIMPLRAVIFLLYLQQE
;
A
#
# COMPACT_ATOMS: atom_id res chain seq x y z
N MET A 1 6.88 17.62 -29.15
CA MET A 1 6.51 16.47 -28.30
C MET A 1 7.47 15.34 -28.58
N ASN A 2 8.28 14.93 -27.60
CA ASN A 2 9.13 13.75 -27.77
C ASN A 2 8.24 12.52 -27.96
N GLN A 3 8.48 11.74 -29.01
CA GLN A 3 7.77 10.48 -29.22
C GLN A 3 8.05 9.54 -28.05
N ILE A 4 6.99 9.08 -27.38
CA ILE A 4 7.09 8.09 -26.30
C ILE A 4 7.58 6.79 -26.93
N LYS A 5 8.77 6.33 -26.56
CA LYS A 5 9.27 5.02 -26.98
C LYS A 5 8.76 3.98 -25.98
N PHE A 6 7.60 3.42 -26.28
CA PHE A 6 6.99 2.37 -25.47
C PHE A 6 7.78 1.06 -25.57
N LYS A 7 8.67 0.82 -24.60
CA LYS A 7 9.27 -0.50 -24.41
C LYS A 7 8.32 -1.32 -23.55
N LEU A 8 7.75 -2.38 -24.11
CA LEU A 8 6.81 -3.23 -23.37
C LEU A 8 7.51 -4.13 -22.35
N THR A 9 8.77 -4.51 -22.58
CA THR A 9 9.50 -5.45 -21.72
C THR A 9 9.62 -5.00 -20.26
N PRO A 10 10.00 -3.75 -19.93
CA PRO A 10 10.04 -3.29 -18.55
C PRO A 10 8.67 -3.33 -17.87
N ILE A 11 7.60 -3.01 -18.61
CA ILE A 11 6.22 -3.00 -18.11
C ILE A 11 5.78 -4.43 -17.77
N PHE A 12 5.98 -5.38 -18.69
CA PHE A 12 5.63 -6.78 -18.45
C PHE A 12 6.44 -7.40 -17.30
N LYS A 13 7.71 -7.03 -17.13
CA LYS A 13 8.50 -7.48 -15.96
C LYS A 13 7.86 -7.03 -14.66
N MET A 14 7.52 -5.76 -14.53
CA MET A 14 6.88 -5.25 -13.29
C MET A 14 5.47 -5.81 -13.11
N LEU A 15 4.75 -6.08 -14.21
CA LEU A 15 3.43 -6.72 -14.15
C LEU A 15 3.56 -8.14 -13.61
N GLY A 16 4.55 -8.89 -14.09
CA GLY A 16 4.87 -10.22 -13.57
C GLY A 16 5.14 -10.23 -12.06
N VAL A 17 5.92 -9.26 -11.55
CA VAL A 17 6.15 -9.11 -10.10
C VAL A 17 4.85 -8.83 -9.35
N THR A 18 4.04 -7.90 -9.87
CA THR A 18 2.78 -7.48 -9.23
C THR A 18 1.79 -8.64 -9.16
N VAL A 19 1.64 -9.40 -10.25
CA VAL A 19 0.78 -10.58 -10.31
C VAL A 19 1.30 -11.68 -9.39
N LEU A 20 2.62 -11.92 -9.36
CA LEU A 20 3.22 -12.92 -8.47
C LEU A 20 2.92 -12.60 -6.99
N VAL A 21 3.17 -11.35 -6.57
CA VAL A 21 2.88 -10.90 -5.20
C VAL A 21 1.38 -11.05 -4.90
N ALA A 22 0.50 -10.63 -5.81
CA ALA A 22 -0.95 -10.75 -5.63
C ALA A 22 -1.39 -12.22 -5.48
N ILE A 23 -0.87 -13.14 -6.31
CA ILE A 23 -1.17 -14.57 -6.21
C ILE A 23 -0.76 -15.12 -4.84
N ILE A 24 0.42 -14.74 -4.34
CA ILE A 24 0.88 -15.18 -3.01
C ILE A 24 -0.05 -14.65 -1.92
N ILE A 25 -0.45 -13.38 -1.98
CA ILE A 25 -1.39 -12.80 -1.01
C ILE A 25 -2.74 -13.53 -1.05
N ILE A 26 -3.28 -13.81 -2.24
CA ILE A 26 -4.51 -14.59 -2.40
C ILE A 26 -4.36 -15.99 -1.81
N ALA A 27 -3.23 -16.65 -2.05
CA ALA A 27 -2.96 -17.98 -1.49
C ALA A 27 -2.91 -17.96 0.05
N ILE A 28 -2.25 -16.96 0.64
CA ILE A 28 -2.24 -16.74 2.10
C ILE A 28 -3.67 -16.52 2.59
N HIS A 29 -4.46 -15.68 1.91
CA HIS A 29 -5.86 -15.44 2.29
C HIS A 29 -6.70 -16.73 2.28
N ILE A 30 -6.60 -17.53 1.21
CA ILE A 30 -7.32 -18.81 1.09
C ILE A 30 -6.92 -19.76 2.23
N TRP A 31 -5.63 -19.84 2.56
CA TRP A 31 -5.14 -20.68 3.65
C TRP A 31 -5.69 -20.22 5.02
N PHE A 32 -5.74 -18.91 5.28
CA PHE A 32 -6.26 -18.38 6.55
C PHE A 32 -7.77 -18.46 6.65
N LYS A 33 -8.49 -18.51 5.52
CA LYS A 33 -9.93 -18.79 5.51
C LYS A 33 -10.24 -20.16 6.09
N SER A 34 -9.36 -21.16 5.93
CA SER A 34 -9.50 -22.48 6.55
C SER A 34 -8.85 -22.61 7.93
N HIS A 35 -8.07 -21.61 8.38
CA HIS A 35 -7.36 -21.61 9.66
C HIS A 35 -7.58 -20.28 10.40
N PRO A 36 -8.76 -20.09 11.04
CA PRO A 36 -9.08 -18.85 11.73
C PRO A 36 -8.09 -18.59 12.87
N TYR A 37 -7.70 -17.33 13.00
CA TYR A 37 -6.66 -16.86 13.92
C TYR A 37 -7.23 -15.76 14.81
N LYS A 38 -6.64 -15.60 16.00
CA LYS A 38 -7.18 -14.75 17.07
C LYS A 38 -6.83 -13.26 16.93
N TYR A 39 -5.77 -12.94 16.19
CA TYR A 39 -5.16 -11.60 16.17
C TYR A 39 -5.21 -10.95 14.80
N SER A 40 -6.03 -9.92 14.62
CA SER A 40 -6.33 -9.27 13.34
C SER A 40 -5.10 -8.86 12.52
N TRP A 41 -4.04 -8.43 13.20
CA TRP A 41 -2.85 -7.87 12.59
C TRP A 41 -1.94 -8.93 11.96
N ILE A 42 -2.02 -10.20 12.39
CA ILE A 42 -1.15 -11.26 11.85
C ILE A 42 -1.41 -11.48 10.37
N LEU A 43 -2.67 -11.57 9.96
CA LEU A 43 -3.00 -11.74 8.55
C LEU A 43 -2.59 -10.53 7.73
N ALA A 44 -2.80 -9.33 8.27
CA ALA A 44 -2.40 -8.09 7.63
C ALA A 44 -0.88 -8.07 7.39
N ASP A 45 -0.07 -8.37 8.41
CA ASP A 45 1.39 -8.47 8.28
C ASP A 45 1.78 -9.53 7.24
N LEU A 46 1.16 -10.71 7.28
CA LEU A 46 1.48 -11.80 6.35
C LEU A 46 1.15 -11.46 4.89
N PHE A 47 0.16 -10.62 4.61
CA PHE A 47 -0.07 -10.09 3.26
C PHE A 47 1.05 -9.15 2.80
N HIS A 48 1.62 -8.38 3.74
CA HIS A 48 2.59 -7.34 3.43
C HIS A 48 4.05 -7.83 3.47
N ILE A 49 4.33 -8.99 4.07
CA ILE A 49 5.64 -9.64 4.01
C ILE A 49 6.06 -9.97 2.57
N PRO A 50 5.30 -10.72 1.74
CA PRO A 50 5.70 -10.98 0.37
C PRO A 50 5.76 -9.69 -0.46
N GLN A 51 4.88 -8.73 -0.15
CA GLN A 51 4.85 -7.41 -0.78
C GLN A 51 6.11 -6.58 -0.48
N PHE A 52 6.74 -6.75 0.68
CA PHE A 52 8.03 -6.14 0.99
C PHE A 52 9.20 -6.98 0.47
N LEU A 53 9.23 -8.26 0.86
CA LEU A 53 10.40 -9.12 0.72
C LEU A 53 10.75 -9.36 -0.75
N ILE A 54 9.75 -9.67 -1.60
CA ILE A 54 10.00 -9.93 -3.03
C ILE A 54 10.56 -8.67 -3.70
N PRO A 55 9.92 -7.49 -3.61
CA PRO A 55 10.46 -6.29 -4.19
C PRO A 55 11.80 -5.86 -3.61
N PHE A 56 12.00 -5.99 -2.30
CA PHE A 56 13.27 -5.67 -1.65
C PHE A 56 14.42 -6.53 -2.18
N LEU A 57 14.23 -7.85 -2.27
CA LEU A 57 15.23 -8.76 -2.83
C LEU A 57 15.52 -8.44 -4.31
N MET A 58 14.49 -8.09 -5.09
CA MET A 58 14.68 -7.64 -6.47
C MET A 58 15.46 -6.32 -6.55
N ILE A 59 15.19 -5.36 -5.65
CA ILE A 59 15.97 -4.11 -5.57
C ILE A 59 17.42 -4.44 -5.25
N CYS A 60 17.70 -5.31 -4.28
CA CYS A 60 19.07 -5.76 -3.96
C CYS A 60 19.76 -6.34 -5.20
N TYR A 61 19.07 -7.21 -5.93
CA TYR A 61 19.58 -7.84 -7.16
C TYR A 61 19.84 -6.81 -8.28
N LEU A 62 18.86 -5.97 -8.59
CA LEU A 62 18.92 -5.00 -9.70
C LEU A 62 19.89 -3.85 -9.42
N SER A 63 20.01 -3.43 -8.16
CA SER A 63 20.91 -2.34 -7.74
C SER A 63 22.31 -2.82 -7.37
N LYS A 64 22.55 -4.15 -7.36
CA LYS A 64 23.80 -4.75 -6.87
C LYS A 64 24.16 -4.26 -5.45
N GLY A 65 23.14 -4.16 -4.59
CA GLY A 65 23.25 -3.66 -3.22
C GLY A 65 23.21 -2.14 -3.06
N LYS A 66 23.12 -1.34 -4.14
CA LYS A 66 23.02 0.13 -4.06
C LYS A 66 21.58 0.59 -3.80
N LEU A 67 21.05 0.28 -2.61
CA LEU A 67 19.65 0.52 -2.25
C LEU A 67 19.22 2.00 -2.36
N LYS A 68 20.16 2.93 -2.15
CA LYS A 68 19.93 4.38 -2.31
C LYS A 68 19.41 4.77 -3.69
N GLU A 69 19.76 4.01 -4.73
CA GLU A 69 19.28 4.28 -6.10
C GLU A 69 17.81 3.89 -6.32
N TYR A 70 17.18 3.27 -5.32
CA TYR A 70 15.78 2.83 -5.29
C TYR A 70 15.04 3.41 -4.07
N GLY A 71 15.49 4.57 -3.58
CA GLY A 71 14.78 5.35 -2.55
C GLY A 71 15.15 5.03 -1.10
N PHE A 72 15.97 4.02 -0.83
CA PHE A 72 16.49 3.75 0.52
C PHE A 72 17.66 4.69 0.85
N ASN A 73 17.35 5.96 1.03
CA ASN A 73 18.34 7.00 1.37
C ASN A 73 17.84 7.82 2.57
N LEU A 74 18.64 7.88 3.64
CA LEU A 74 18.36 8.67 4.83
C LEU A 74 18.96 10.09 4.78
N ASN A 75 19.76 10.39 3.76
CA ASN A 75 20.49 11.65 3.63
C ASN A 75 19.74 12.71 2.79
N GLU A 76 18.52 12.42 2.32
CA GLU A 76 17.71 13.39 1.59
C GLU A 76 17.01 14.35 2.56
N GLU A 77 17.03 15.65 2.22
CA GLU A 77 16.24 16.63 2.97
C GLU A 77 14.75 16.36 2.77
N SER A 78 14.07 15.98 3.86
CA SER A 78 12.63 15.74 3.82
C SER A 78 11.86 17.02 4.10
N PHE A 79 11.05 17.47 3.13
CA PHE A 79 10.01 18.49 3.36
C PHE A 79 9.02 18.09 4.47
N PHE A 80 8.84 16.78 4.67
CA PHE A 80 7.98 16.22 5.71
C PHE A 80 8.81 15.84 6.94
N THR A 81 8.87 16.77 7.89
CA THR A 81 9.47 16.53 9.20
C THR A 81 8.67 15.48 9.98
N HIS A 82 9.32 14.79 10.92
CA HIS A 82 8.67 13.78 11.77
C HIS A 82 7.46 14.36 12.53
N LYS A 83 7.53 15.62 12.95
CA LYS A 83 6.41 16.33 13.57
C LYS A 83 5.20 16.46 12.63
N ARG A 84 5.42 16.84 11.36
CA ARG A 84 4.33 16.95 10.36
C ARG A 84 3.70 15.60 10.09
N MET A 85 4.51 14.56 9.95
CA MET A 85 4.03 13.17 9.77
C MET A 85 3.20 12.71 10.97
N ALA A 86 3.65 12.97 12.20
CA ALA A 86 2.90 12.63 13.41
C ALA A 86 1.54 13.37 13.47
N ILE A 87 1.52 14.68 13.14
CA ILE A 87 0.27 15.46 13.09
C ILE A 87 -0.70 14.87 12.05
N ILE A 88 -0.22 14.55 10.85
CA ILE A 88 -1.05 13.95 9.80
C ILE A 88 -1.59 12.60 10.25
N GLY A 89 -0.74 11.73 10.81
CA GLY A 89 -1.13 10.41 11.29
C GLY A 89 -2.17 10.47 12.42
N VAL A 90 -1.98 11.34 13.42
CA VAL A 90 -2.94 11.55 14.50
C VAL A 90 -4.25 12.13 13.97
N SER A 91 -4.19 13.14 13.10
CA SER A 91 -5.39 13.76 12.53
C SER A 91 -6.20 12.75 11.72
N PHE A 92 -5.53 11.92 10.93
CA PHE A 92 -6.17 10.86 10.16
C PHE A 92 -6.76 9.78 11.09
N GLY A 93 -6.05 9.39 12.15
CA GLY A 93 -6.55 8.46 13.17
C GLY A 93 -7.82 8.98 13.86
N ILE A 94 -7.87 10.26 14.22
CA ILE A 94 -9.07 10.90 14.79
C ILE A 94 -10.20 10.88 13.77
N LEU A 95 -9.94 11.30 12.52
CA LEU A 95 -10.93 11.30 11.44
C LEU A 95 -11.54 9.91 11.23
N MET A 96 -10.71 8.87 11.15
CA MET A 96 -11.15 7.49 10.99
C MET A 96 -11.93 6.99 12.21
N SER A 97 -11.66 7.52 13.40
CA SER A 97 -12.37 7.17 14.63
C SER A 97 -13.76 7.82 14.71
N LEU A 98 -14.03 8.89 13.95
CA LEU A 98 -15.34 9.56 13.95
C LEU A 98 -16.48 8.62 13.54
N ARG A 99 -16.19 7.58 12.74
CA ARG A 99 -17.17 6.57 12.32
C ARG A 99 -17.84 5.85 13.49
N TYR A 100 -17.19 5.80 14.66
CA TYR A 100 -17.70 5.13 15.85
C TYR A 100 -18.53 6.06 16.74
N ILE A 101 -18.55 7.37 16.49
CA ILE A 101 -19.30 8.34 17.31
C ILE A 101 -20.79 7.99 17.39
N PRO A 102 -21.51 7.68 16.29
CA PRO A 102 -22.92 7.33 16.38
C PRO A 102 -23.18 6.12 17.29
N GLN A 103 -22.28 5.11 17.25
CA GLN A 103 -22.41 3.92 18.09
C GLN A 103 -22.16 4.20 19.57
N VAL A 104 -21.18 5.07 19.87
CA VAL A 104 -20.87 5.51 21.24
C VAL A 104 -22.01 6.33 21.83
N VAL A 105 -22.52 7.31 21.06
CA VAL A 105 -23.62 8.19 21.49
C VAL A 105 -24.94 7.42 21.59
N GLY A 106 -25.21 6.49 20.66
CA GLY A 106 -26.39 5.64 20.66
C GLY A 106 -26.32 4.46 21.64
N HIS A 107 -25.23 4.33 22.41
CA HIS A 107 -24.98 3.20 23.31
C HIS A 107 -25.14 1.82 22.64
N THR A 108 -24.86 1.73 21.34
CA THR A 108 -24.90 0.47 20.58
C THR A 108 -23.56 -0.25 20.68
N LEU A 109 -23.55 -1.56 20.46
CA LEU A 109 -22.30 -2.33 20.38
C LEU A 109 -21.42 -1.79 19.25
N LEU A 110 -20.14 -1.57 19.56
CA LEU A 110 -19.15 -1.17 18.55
C LEU A 110 -18.94 -2.31 17.55
N ASP A 111 -19.04 -2.00 16.26
CA ASP A 111 -18.76 -2.96 15.19
C ASP A 111 -17.24 -3.07 14.98
N ILE A 112 -16.58 -3.78 15.91
CA ILE A 112 -15.15 -4.08 15.85
C ILE A 112 -15.00 -5.58 15.61
N PRO A 113 -14.38 -5.99 14.49
CA PRO A 113 -14.31 -7.39 14.08
C PRO A 113 -13.46 -8.28 15.02
N TYR A 114 -12.67 -7.67 15.90
CA TYR A 114 -11.78 -8.37 16.83
C TYR A 114 -11.82 -7.76 18.23
N PRO A 115 -11.58 -8.56 19.29
CA PRO A 115 -11.57 -8.06 20.67
C PRO A 115 -10.52 -6.95 20.88
N VAL A 116 -10.92 -5.90 21.60
CA VAL A 116 -10.03 -4.78 21.97
C VAL A 116 -9.11 -5.20 23.13
N THR A 117 -8.07 -5.96 22.79
CA THR A 117 -7.00 -6.35 23.72
C THR A 117 -5.76 -5.51 23.46
N LEU A 118 -4.90 -5.33 24.46
CA LEU A 118 -3.63 -4.61 24.30
C LEU A 118 -2.79 -5.17 23.14
N ALA A 119 -2.74 -6.50 23.00
CA ALA A 119 -2.03 -7.16 21.90
C ALA A 119 -2.61 -6.81 20.52
N ASN A 120 -3.93 -6.77 20.37
CA ASN A 120 -4.57 -6.37 19.11
C ASN A 120 -4.35 -4.89 18.81
N VAL A 121 -4.41 -4.02 19.82
CA VAL A 121 -4.17 -2.57 19.62
C VAL A 121 -2.74 -2.33 19.16
N LEU A 122 -1.74 -2.85 19.90
CA LEU A 122 -0.33 -2.66 19.55
C LEU A 122 0.02 -3.29 18.19
N GLY A 123 -0.49 -4.49 17.91
CA GLY A 123 -0.25 -5.14 16.62
C GLY A 123 -0.84 -4.36 15.45
N ASN A 124 -2.09 -3.88 15.55
CA ASN A 124 -2.66 -3.05 14.50
C ASN A 124 -1.93 -1.70 14.36
N MET A 125 -1.48 -1.08 15.46
CA MET A 125 -0.69 0.15 15.38
C MET A 125 0.65 -0.07 14.67
N SER A 126 1.37 -1.14 15.01
CA SER A 126 2.61 -1.51 14.32
C SER A 126 2.38 -1.76 12.83
N PHE A 127 1.30 -2.48 12.49
CA PHE A 127 0.93 -2.71 11.10
C PHE A 127 0.69 -1.38 10.35
N GLN A 128 -0.16 -0.51 10.89
CA GLN A 128 -0.57 0.75 10.25
C GLN A 128 0.56 1.78 10.15
N TRP A 129 1.41 1.88 11.17
CA TRP A 129 2.45 2.91 11.22
C TRP A 129 3.76 2.50 10.54
N ILE A 130 4.02 1.20 10.44
CA ILE A 130 5.34 0.70 10.00
C ILE A 130 5.17 -0.25 8.83
N VAL A 131 4.48 -1.37 9.03
CA VAL A 131 4.50 -2.49 8.08
C VAL A 131 3.89 -2.10 6.74
N VAL A 132 2.65 -1.60 6.73
CA VAL A 132 1.94 -1.26 5.48
C VAL A 132 2.71 -0.23 4.66
N GLY A 133 3.15 0.85 5.31
CA GLY A 133 3.88 1.93 4.65
C GLY A 133 5.19 1.45 4.02
N ILE A 134 6.02 0.74 4.79
CA ILE A 134 7.30 0.23 4.29
C ILE A 134 7.09 -0.78 3.15
N SER A 135 6.14 -1.70 3.29
CA SER A 135 5.86 -2.73 2.28
C SER A 135 5.35 -2.13 0.98
N GLU A 136 4.35 -1.25 1.03
CA GLU A 136 3.78 -0.61 -0.16
C GLU A 136 4.81 0.30 -0.84
N GLU A 137 5.50 1.15 -0.08
CA GLU A 137 6.49 2.07 -0.63
C GLU A 137 7.66 1.33 -1.26
N THR A 138 8.12 0.22 -0.66
CA THR A 138 9.18 -0.63 -1.24
C THR A 138 8.75 -1.25 -2.57
N MET A 139 7.52 -1.75 -2.66
CA MET A 139 7.02 -2.36 -3.89
C MET A 139 6.78 -1.32 -5.00
N PHE A 140 5.97 -0.31 -4.71
CA PHE A 140 5.43 0.55 -5.75
C PHE A 140 6.36 1.71 -6.11
N ARG A 141 6.93 2.40 -5.12
CA ARG A 141 7.87 3.50 -5.38
C ARG A 141 9.30 3.02 -5.52
N GLY A 142 9.72 2.20 -4.56
CA GLY A 142 11.04 1.60 -4.51
C GLY A 142 11.31 0.83 -5.79
N LEU A 143 10.65 -0.31 -6.00
CA LEU A 143 10.90 -1.16 -7.16
C LEU A 143 10.21 -0.66 -8.44
N ILE A 144 8.87 -0.69 -8.50
CA ILE A 144 8.12 -0.58 -9.77
C ILE A 144 8.34 0.77 -10.43
N GLN A 145 8.02 1.87 -9.74
CA GLN A 145 8.15 3.21 -10.30
C GLN A 145 9.60 3.51 -10.68
N THR A 146 10.56 3.28 -9.78
CA THR A 146 11.98 3.56 -10.06
C THR A 146 12.49 2.73 -11.23
N TYR A 147 12.16 1.44 -11.30
CA TYR A 147 12.57 0.58 -12.41
C TYR A 147 11.99 1.07 -13.75
N LEU A 148 10.70 1.42 -13.79
CA LEU A 148 10.07 1.94 -14.99
C LEU A 148 10.65 3.30 -15.39
N MET A 149 10.92 4.19 -14.43
CA MET A 149 11.56 5.48 -14.69
C MET A 149 12.97 5.33 -15.27
N LYS A 150 13.73 4.31 -14.86
CA LYS A 150 15.08 4.04 -15.39
C LYS A 150 15.08 3.37 -16.77
N ASN A 151 13.97 2.76 -17.20
CA ASN A 151 13.92 1.92 -18.41
C ASN A 151 12.97 2.42 -19.51
N LEU A 152 12.14 3.41 -19.21
CA LEU A 152 11.21 4.03 -20.15
C LEU A 152 11.58 5.49 -20.34
N ASP A 153 11.40 5.99 -21.56
CA ASP A 153 11.62 7.39 -21.90
C ASP A 153 10.28 8.02 -22.25
N GLY A 154 10.00 9.18 -21.67
CA GLY A 154 8.85 10.00 -22.07
C GLY A 154 8.11 10.63 -20.90
N TYR A 155 7.37 11.69 -21.23
CA TYR A 155 6.57 12.46 -20.30
C TYR A 155 5.17 12.63 -20.87
N ILE A 156 4.18 12.64 -19.98
CA ILE A 156 2.79 13.01 -20.30
C ILE A 156 2.46 14.25 -19.51
N LYS A 157 1.86 15.25 -20.18
CA LYS A 157 1.38 16.46 -19.53
C LYS A 157 -0.03 16.24 -18.98
N ILE A 158 -0.18 16.29 -17.67
CA ILE A 158 -1.47 16.16 -16.97
C ILE A 158 -1.69 17.42 -16.12
N PHE A 159 -2.81 18.13 -16.32
CA PHE A 159 -3.13 19.40 -15.63
C PHE A 159 -1.99 20.43 -15.64
N GLY A 160 -1.22 20.50 -16.74
CA GLY A 160 -0.11 21.44 -16.85
C GLY A 160 1.24 20.93 -16.32
N HIS A 161 1.27 19.80 -15.63
CA HIS A 161 2.48 19.18 -15.09
C HIS A 161 3.00 18.07 -16.00
N ASP A 162 4.31 18.07 -16.27
CA ASP A 162 4.98 17.00 -17.02
C ASP A 162 5.33 15.84 -16.07
N LEU A 163 4.67 14.70 -16.26
CA LEU A 163 4.86 13.50 -15.46
C LEU A 163 5.60 12.44 -16.26
N HIS A 164 6.65 11.87 -15.68
CA HIS A 164 7.37 10.77 -16.31
C HIS A 164 6.44 9.57 -16.49
N ILE A 165 6.50 8.90 -17.65
CA ILE A 165 5.61 7.78 -17.96
C ILE A 165 5.69 6.66 -16.92
N GLY A 166 6.88 6.40 -16.38
CA GLY A 166 7.10 5.43 -15.30
C GLY A 166 6.35 5.76 -14.01
N THR A 167 6.16 7.04 -13.68
CA THR A 167 5.34 7.49 -12.54
C THR A 167 3.85 7.23 -12.78
N VAL A 168 3.37 7.56 -13.98
CA VAL A 168 1.97 7.32 -14.37
C VAL A 168 1.66 5.82 -14.30
N LEU A 169 2.53 4.98 -14.88
CA LEU A 169 2.39 3.53 -14.81
C LEU A 169 2.50 3.00 -13.39
N GLY A 170 3.43 3.49 -12.57
CA GLY A 170 3.52 3.12 -11.15
C GLY A 170 2.20 3.37 -10.41
N ALA A 171 1.55 4.51 -10.65
CA ALA A 171 0.24 4.82 -10.07
C ALA A 171 -0.88 3.87 -10.57
N VAL A 172 -0.88 3.52 -11.87
CA VAL A 172 -1.81 2.53 -12.43
C VAL A 172 -1.63 1.16 -11.79
N PHE A 173 -0.38 0.73 -11.57
CA PHE A 173 -0.06 -0.53 -10.91
C PHE A 173 -0.50 -0.54 -9.45
N TRP A 174 -0.25 0.54 -8.72
CA TRP A 174 -0.70 0.71 -7.34
C TRP A 174 -2.23 0.66 -7.24
N GLY A 175 -2.95 1.47 -8.05
CA GLY A 175 -4.40 1.45 -8.09
C GLY A 175 -4.98 0.11 -8.54
N GLY A 176 -4.35 -0.53 -9.53
CA GLY A 176 -4.72 -1.86 -10.02
C GLY A 176 -4.54 -2.95 -8.97
N PHE A 177 -3.48 -2.90 -8.17
CA PHE A 177 -3.24 -3.87 -7.10
C PHE A 177 -4.35 -3.86 -6.05
N HIS A 178 -4.95 -2.71 -5.77
CA HIS A 178 -6.04 -2.57 -4.81
C HIS A 178 -7.34 -3.27 -5.23
N PHE A 179 -7.48 -3.70 -6.49
CA PHE A 179 -8.60 -4.58 -6.89
C PHE A 179 -8.58 -5.92 -6.14
N ILE A 180 -7.43 -6.33 -5.58
CA ILE A 180 -7.35 -7.48 -4.68
C ILE A 180 -8.27 -7.33 -3.47
N ASN A 181 -8.46 -6.10 -2.97
CA ASN A 181 -9.34 -5.84 -1.83
C ASN A 181 -10.80 -6.12 -2.17
N ILE A 182 -11.21 -5.94 -3.42
CA ILE A 182 -12.58 -6.30 -3.88
C ILE A 182 -12.78 -7.81 -3.84
N LEU A 183 -11.72 -8.59 -4.11
CA LEU A 183 -11.78 -10.05 -4.10
C LEU A 183 -11.72 -10.65 -2.69
N ILE A 184 -11.02 -9.97 -1.76
CA ILE A 184 -10.70 -10.48 -0.43
C ILE A 184 -11.61 -9.89 0.67
N MET A 185 -12.07 -8.65 0.51
CA MET A 185 -12.87 -7.96 1.52
C MET A 185 -14.35 -7.87 1.10
N PRO A 186 -15.29 -7.85 2.06
CA PRO A 186 -16.69 -7.57 1.75
C PRO A 186 -16.83 -6.22 1.04
N LEU A 187 -17.60 -6.17 -0.05
CA LEU A 187 -17.78 -4.96 -0.87
C LEU A 187 -18.23 -3.74 -0.06
N ARG A 188 -19.03 -3.95 1.00
CA ARG A 188 -19.45 -2.89 1.95
C ARG A 188 -18.27 -2.17 2.62
N ALA A 189 -17.19 -2.89 2.90
CA ALA A 189 -15.99 -2.32 3.52
C ALA A 189 -15.18 -1.49 2.53
N VAL A 190 -15.32 -1.77 1.23
CA VAL A 190 -14.62 -1.07 0.14
C VAL A 190 -15.39 0.19 -0.32
N ILE A 191 -16.72 0.15 -0.33
CA ILE A 191 -17.61 1.24 -0.80
C ILE A 191 -17.84 2.34 0.26
N PHE A 192 -17.33 2.18 1.50
CA PHE A 192 -17.70 3.00 2.67
C PHE A 192 -17.37 4.51 2.58
N LEU A 193 -16.79 5.00 1.48
CA LEU A 193 -16.65 6.43 1.18
C LEU A 193 -17.90 7.09 0.55
N LEU A 194 -18.96 6.33 0.25
CA LEU A 194 -20.20 6.89 -0.34
C LEU A 194 -21.42 6.95 0.61
N TYR A 195 -21.35 6.32 1.79
CA TYR A 195 -22.52 6.12 2.67
C TYR A 195 -22.44 6.88 4.01
N LEU A 196 -21.79 8.05 4.05
CA LEU A 196 -21.92 8.97 5.18
C LEU A 196 -23.12 9.93 5.04
N GLN A 197 -24.12 9.60 4.21
CA GLN A 197 -25.25 10.49 3.94
C GLN A 197 -26.64 9.83 3.88
N GLN A 198 -26.81 8.58 4.27
CA GLN A 198 -28.15 7.99 4.38
C GLN A 198 -28.19 6.97 5.53
N GLU A 199 -28.46 7.47 6.74
CA GLU A 199 -29.65 7.18 7.55
C GLU A 199 -29.59 7.99 8.86
#